data_AF-A0A3N5LB91-F1
#
_entry.id   AF-A0A3N5LB91-F1
#
_cell.length_a   1.000
_cell.length_b   1.000
_cell.length_c   1.000
_cell.angle_alpha   90.00
_cell.angle_beta   90.00
_cell.angle_gamma   90.00
#
_symmetry.space_group_name_H-M   'P 1'
#
loop_
_entity.id
_entity.type
_entity.pdbx_description
1 polymer ?
#
loop_
_entity_poly.entity_id
_entity_poly.type
_entity_poly.pdbx_seq_one_letter_code
_entity_poly.pdbx_strand_id
1 'polypeptide(L)'
;MSFRPSWTGARSPRPRPQRSAASSRIWSKPRMWRGMAGAAILVGLMTLFLFALSCRNAGSAAQASAPLAFYPDIEPIIFENCAQPCHHPGGAGPFSLATYEDVRARARQIAVVTGKRYMPPWPPEPQKPPFLGERRLSGDQIERLRLWAEQGAREGKRPQNLVRSLPPEGWQLGKPDLILNLPKSFTLPAEGTDVFRNFVFQVPLSSPRYVRAVEILPGKKNVVHHANLLIDREQSSRRLDEQDPEVGFPGMDVILESSQFEPDSHFLFWKPGTPPSVEPAGMTWRLDPGTDLILNAHLQPSGKPEIIEPILGIYFSEEAPKFFPMLLQLEHDGALDIPPGGKDFVVTDEYPVPVDLDVLGVYPHAHYLGNIVEGWADLPDGRRQTLIRIHNWDLNWQAVYRYQEPVFLPRGSVIRMRFSYDNSADNVRNPNHPPQRVKAGNRSSDEMGHLWLQVLPKGGADQRIVLQETLMRARLGKYPNDFSAHFNLASVLQSRGRAREAIEHYRAALAVRSNALALNSLGTALQEVDQFEEAAACYRKALRLRPDYTDAHYNIGLLLLRAHQSERAIAHFEQVVRARPYDADAHNDLGSALFMQGRVQEAAVHFRTALRINPEHQNARDNLRLAEQRGR
;
A
#
# COMPACT_ATOMS: atom_id res chain seq x y z
N MET A 1 27.13 -43.97 -15.22
CA MET A 1 27.26 -42.71 -14.45
C MET A 1 26.02 -41.87 -14.75
N SER A 2 25.20 -41.59 -13.74
CA SER A 2 23.87 -40.99 -13.93
C SER A 2 23.93 -39.47 -14.03
N PHE A 3 23.40 -38.97 -15.14
CA PHE A 3 23.11 -37.58 -15.49
C PHE A 3 22.32 -36.82 -14.39
N ARG A 4 22.62 -35.53 -14.19
CA ARG A 4 21.99 -34.65 -13.17
C ARG A 4 21.44 -33.37 -13.82
N PRO A 5 20.24 -33.41 -14.42
CA PRO A 5 19.51 -32.19 -14.72
C PRO A 5 19.11 -31.51 -13.41
N SER A 6 18.69 -30.25 -13.49
CA SER A 6 18.08 -29.53 -12.36
C SER A 6 16.71 -30.14 -12.00
N TRP A 7 16.67 -31.38 -11.48
CA TRP A 7 15.41 -32.01 -11.05
C TRP A 7 14.71 -31.25 -9.90
N THR A 8 15.31 -30.17 -9.40
CA THR A 8 14.91 -29.46 -8.18
C THR A 8 13.77 -28.46 -8.34
N GLY A 9 13.11 -28.34 -9.49
CA GLY A 9 11.78 -27.72 -9.50
C GLY A 9 11.25 -27.32 -10.86
N ALA A 10 10.01 -27.71 -11.14
CA ALA A 10 9.15 -26.88 -11.97
C ALA A 10 9.20 -25.43 -11.43
N ARG A 11 9.23 -24.44 -12.33
CA ARG A 11 9.07 -23.03 -11.95
C ARG A 11 7.63 -22.84 -11.51
N SER A 12 7.43 -23.15 -10.23
CA SER A 12 6.32 -22.68 -9.43
C SER A 12 6.56 -21.21 -9.11
N PRO A 13 5.50 -20.46 -8.82
CA PRO A 13 5.62 -19.15 -8.22
C PRO A 13 6.17 -19.14 -6.76
N ARG A 14 7.00 -20.13 -6.40
CA ARG A 14 7.43 -20.36 -5.01
C ARG A 14 8.30 -19.21 -4.50
N PRO A 15 8.03 -18.72 -3.28
CA PRO A 15 8.91 -17.77 -2.61
C PRO A 15 10.29 -18.41 -2.39
N ARG A 16 11.36 -17.72 -2.80
CA ARG A 16 12.72 -18.12 -2.40
C ARG A 16 12.85 -17.92 -0.89
N PRO A 17 13.29 -18.91 -0.11
CA PRO A 17 13.53 -18.71 1.30
C PRO A 17 14.73 -17.77 1.48
N GLN A 18 14.49 -16.56 1.98
CA GLN A 18 15.56 -15.76 2.56
C GLN A 18 16.00 -16.42 3.86
N ARG A 19 17.26 -16.86 3.93
CA ARG A 19 17.87 -17.31 5.19
C ARG A 19 18.02 -16.11 6.11
N SER A 20 17.11 -15.91 7.06
CA SER A 20 17.30 -14.99 8.18
C SER A 20 18.10 -15.68 9.28
N ALA A 21 19.32 -15.22 9.54
CA ALA A 21 20.03 -15.58 10.76
C ALA A 21 19.35 -14.90 11.95
N ALA A 22 18.93 -15.69 12.94
CA ALA A 22 18.32 -15.20 14.16
C ALA A 22 19.35 -14.46 15.04
N SER A 23 18.97 -13.30 15.57
CA SER A 23 19.33 -12.92 16.94
C SER A 23 18.24 -12.04 17.54
N SER A 24 17.67 -12.54 18.63
CA SER A 24 16.67 -11.89 19.46
C SER A 24 17.31 -10.92 20.45
N ARG A 25 16.54 -9.90 20.85
CA ARG A 25 16.67 -8.98 22.01
C ARG A 25 17.31 -7.63 21.73
N ILE A 26 16.48 -6.62 21.43
CA ILE A 26 16.75 -5.22 21.83
C ILE A 26 15.42 -4.54 22.15
N TRP A 27 14.95 -4.67 23.39
CA TRP A 27 14.16 -3.67 24.13
C TRP A 27 14.30 -4.00 25.62
N SER A 28 15.45 -3.66 26.20
CA SER A 28 15.65 -3.66 27.66
C SER A 28 15.92 -2.23 28.12
N LYS A 29 14.99 -1.71 28.95
CA LYS A 29 15.18 -0.48 29.74
C LYS A 29 16.39 -0.63 30.67
N PRO A 30 17.00 0.48 31.11
CA PRO A 30 16.86 0.77 32.54
C PRO A 30 16.86 2.27 32.89
N ARG A 31 16.09 2.63 33.94
CA ARG A 31 16.70 3.26 35.12
C ARG A 31 15.75 3.23 36.33
N MET A 32 16.32 2.72 37.43
CA MET A 32 15.79 2.70 38.79
C MET A 32 15.67 4.11 39.37
N TRP A 33 14.64 4.33 40.19
CA TRP A 33 14.75 5.21 41.35
C TRP A 33 14.12 4.53 42.57
N ARG A 34 14.88 4.53 43.67
CA ARG A 34 14.54 3.96 44.99
C ARG A 34 14.14 5.09 45.93
N GLY A 35 13.19 4.80 46.82
CA GLY A 35 12.95 5.51 48.10
C GLY A 35 12.03 6.72 47.96
N MET A 36 11.04 6.99 48.83
CA MET A 36 10.83 6.54 50.20
C MET A 36 9.34 6.33 50.47
N ALA A 37 9.03 5.33 51.28
CA ALA A 37 7.78 5.23 52.01
C ALA A 37 7.93 5.93 53.36
N GLY A 38 6.91 6.69 53.75
CA GLY A 38 6.69 7.21 55.09
C GLY A 38 5.19 7.20 55.38
N ALA A 39 4.78 6.32 56.29
CA ALA A 39 3.48 6.27 56.97
C ALA A 39 3.30 7.53 57.87
N ALA A 40 2.19 7.92 58.50
CA ALA A 40 0.94 7.31 58.92
C ALA A 40 0.08 8.49 59.54
N ILE A 41 -1.25 8.58 59.38
CA ILE A 41 -2.31 8.25 60.37
C ILE A 41 -2.98 9.45 61.14
N LEU A 42 -4.34 9.34 61.29
CA LEU A 42 -5.36 9.94 62.21
C LEU A 42 -5.74 11.43 62.09
N VAL A 43 -6.97 11.79 61.66
CA VAL A 43 -8.29 11.85 62.35
C VAL A 43 -8.43 12.97 63.40
N GLY A 44 -9.42 13.85 63.21
CA GLY A 44 -9.90 14.81 64.20
C GLY A 44 -11.10 15.64 63.72
N LEU A 45 -12.20 15.59 64.46
CA LEU A 45 -13.56 16.08 64.19
C LEU A 45 -13.81 17.60 64.41
N MET A 46 -14.89 18.08 63.76
CA MET A 46 -15.87 19.11 64.16
C MET A 46 -15.42 20.55 64.49
N THR A 47 -16.03 21.53 63.82
CA THR A 47 -17.19 22.29 64.36
C THR A 47 -17.76 23.33 63.36
N LEU A 48 -19.09 23.46 63.37
CA LEU A 48 -19.90 24.51 62.74
C LEU A 48 -19.52 25.90 63.28
N PHE A 49 -19.60 26.95 62.45
CA PHE A 49 -20.55 28.06 62.66
C PHE A 49 -20.56 29.14 61.55
N LEU A 50 -21.78 29.66 61.33
CA LEU A 50 -22.18 30.99 60.85
C LEU A 50 -22.19 31.31 59.34
N PHE A 51 -23.39 31.11 58.80
CA PHE A 51 -24.04 31.99 57.82
C PHE A 51 -23.84 33.47 58.18
N ALA A 52 -23.29 34.25 57.24
CA ALA A 52 -23.58 35.67 57.12
C ALA A 52 -23.68 36.03 55.64
N LEU A 53 -24.91 36.36 55.24
CA LEU A 53 -25.22 37.03 53.99
C LEU A 53 -24.33 38.26 53.84
N SER A 54 -23.65 38.37 52.70
CA SER A 54 -23.24 39.65 52.16
C SER A 54 -23.40 39.59 50.66
N CYS A 55 -24.55 40.10 50.21
CA CYS A 55 -24.76 40.52 48.83
C CYS A 55 -23.63 41.48 48.44
N ARG A 56 -22.65 40.98 47.69
CA ARG A 56 -21.71 41.81 46.94
C ARG A 56 -21.95 41.55 45.45
N ASN A 57 -22.44 42.61 44.81
CA ASN A 57 -22.55 42.82 43.37
C ASN A 57 -21.73 41.84 42.53
N ALA A 58 -22.42 40.88 41.92
CA ALA A 58 -21.96 40.24 40.69
C ALA A 58 -22.08 41.26 39.55
N GLY A 59 -21.23 42.29 39.58
CA GLY A 59 -20.83 42.98 38.35
C GLY A 59 -19.75 42.12 37.73
N SER A 60 -20.10 41.22 36.81
CA SER A 60 -19.12 40.58 35.96
C SER A 60 -18.51 41.65 35.06
N ALA A 61 -17.48 42.33 35.54
CA ALA A 61 -16.53 42.98 34.66
C ALA A 61 -15.95 41.87 33.80
N ALA A 62 -16.37 41.80 32.54
CA ALA A 62 -15.73 40.97 31.53
C ALA A 62 -14.24 41.32 31.58
N GLN A 63 -13.43 40.41 32.14
CA GLN A 63 -12.00 40.61 32.26
C GLN A 63 -11.47 40.65 30.84
N ALA A 64 -11.19 41.86 30.34
CA ALA A 64 -10.79 42.06 28.96
C ALA A 64 -9.59 41.16 28.67
N SER A 65 -9.76 40.21 27.74
CA SER A 65 -8.71 39.29 27.34
C SER A 65 -7.47 40.09 26.94
N ALA A 66 -6.29 39.67 27.41
CA ALA A 66 -5.03 40.33 27.06
C ALA A 66 -4.90 40.49 25.53
N PRO A 67 -4.34 41.63 25.05
CA PRO A 67 -4.23 41.87 23.62
C PRO A 67 -3.28 40.86 22.97
N LEU A 68 -3.79 40.12 21.98
CA LEU A 68 -3.02 39.14 21.21
C LEU A 68 -2.33 39.82 20.03
N ALA A 69 -1.17 39.29 19.64
CA ALA A 69 -0.42 39.75 18.47
C ALA A 69 0.03 38.58 17.59
N PHE A 70 0.20 38.85 16.29
CA PHE A 70 0.46 37.82 15.30
C PHE A 70 1.70 37.00 15.62
N TYR A 71 2.88 37.60 15.69
CA TYR A 71 4.13 36.83 15.85
C TYR A 71 4.25 36.00 17.14
N PRO A 72 3.92 36.51 18.33
CA PRO A 72 4.03 35.72 19.55
C PRO A 72 2.89 34.73 19.76
N ASP A 73 1.67 35.03 19.29
CA ASP A 73 0.47 34.26 19.68
C ASP A 73 -0.16 33.44 18.55
N ILE A 74 -0.05 33.89 17.30
CA ILE A 74 -0.84 33.37 16.17
C ILE A 74 0.02 32.70 15.11
N GLU A 75 1.17 33.27 14.81
CA GLU A 75 2.11 32.78 13.81
C GLU A 75 2.49 31.32 14.07
N PRO A 76 2.79 30.85 15.30
CA PRO A 76 3.08 29.44 15.53
C PRO A 76 1.90 28.53 15.18
N ILE A 77 0.68 28.95 15.53
CA ILE A 77 -0.54 28.18 15.26
C ILE A 77 -0.74 28.06 13.75
N ILE A 78 -0.69 29.18 13.03
CA ILE A 78 -0.90 29.23 11.58
C ILE A 78 0.21 28.51 10.84
N PHE A 79 1.47 28.73 11.23
CA PHE A 79 2.60 28.15 10.54
C PHE A 79 2.57 26.62 10.63
N GLU A 80 2.39 26.07 11.84
CA GLU A 80 2.43 24.63 12.09
C GLU A 80 1.21 23.88 11.53
N ASN A 81 0.02 24.50 11.56
CA ASN A 81 -1.23 23.80 11.24
C ASN A 81 -1.80 24.15 9.86
N CYS A 82 -1.39 25.28 9.27
CA CYS A 82 -1.99 25.78 8.04
C CYS A 82 -0.95 26.05 6.95
N ALA A 83 0.06 26.88 7.23
CA ALA A 83 0.98 27.39 6.22
C ALA A 83 1.99 26.32 5.77
N GLN A 84 2.73 25.71 6.70
CA GLN A 84 3.75 24.69 6.38
C GLN A 84 3.14 23.40 5.79
N PRO A 85 1.98 22.92 6.26
CA PRO A 85 1.27 21.79 5.64
C PRO A 85 0.75 22.00 4.22
N CYS A 86 0.07 23.12 3.98
CA CYS A 86 -0.84 23.25 2.83
C CYS A 86 -0.81 24.64 2.22
N HIS A 87 -0.89 25.70 3.03
CA HIS A 87 -1.07 27.08 2.60
C HIS A 87 0.26 27.81 2.43
N HIS A 88 1.06 27.35 1.48
CA HIS A 88 2.30 27.99 1.06
C HIS A 88 2.43 27.96 -0.46
N PRO A 89 3.31 28.78 -1.08
CA PRO A 89 3.59 28.67 -2.51
C PRO A 89 3.98 27.24 -2.91
N GLY A 90 3.31 26.69 -3.92
CA GLY A 90 3.49 25.30 -4.38
C GLY A 90 2.80 24.22 -3.52
N GLY A 91 2.17 24.61 -2.40
CA GLY A 91 1.36 23.75 -1.54
C GLY A 91 -0.03 23.44 -2.12
N ALA A 92 -0.81 22.65 -1.39
CA ALA A 92 -2.16 22.23 -1.82
C ALA A 92 -3.27 23.26 -1.52
N GLY A 93 -3.00 24.22 -0.64
CA GLY A 93 -3.95 25.28 -0.32
C GLY A 93 -4.11 26.25 -1.50
N PRO A 94 -5.32 26.77 -1.75
CA PRO A 94 -5.58 27.68 -2.88
C PRO A 94 -4.94 29.07 -2.72
N PHE A 95 -4.35 29.36 -1.55
CA PHE A 95 -3.65 30.59 -1.24
C PHE A 95 -2.58 30.35 -0.18
N SER A 96 -1.62 31.28 -0.11
CA SER A 96 -0.57 31.32 0.91
C SER A 96 -1.09 31.89 2.25
N LEU A 97 -0.55 31.36 3.35
CA LEU A 97 -0.64 31.87 4.73
C LEU A 97 0.77 32.04 5.33
N ALA A 98 1.77 32.26 4.48
CA ALA A 98 3.18 32.29 4.87
C ALA A 98 3.61 33.60 5.56
N THR A 99 2.91 34.71 5.33
CA THR A 99 3.26 36.03 5.87
C THR A 99 2.16 36.59 6.78
N TYR A 100 2.48 37.61 7.56
CA TYR A 100 1.47 38.33 8.35
C TYR A 100 0.37 38.90 7.45
N GLU A 101 0.72 39.49 6.31
CA GLU A 101 -0.22 40.10 5.36
C GLU A 101 -1.21 39.06 4.82
N ASP A 102 -0.72 37.86 4.49
CA ASP A 102 -1.54 36.75 4.02
C ASP A 102 -2.59 36.34 5.06
N VAL A 103 -2.17 36.23 6.32
CA VAL A 103 -3.02 35.78 7.44
C VAL A 103 -4.01 36.88 7.83
N ARG A 104 -3.54 38.13 7.94
CA ARG A 104 -4.36 39.30 8.28
C ARG A 104 -5.49 39.49 7.29
N ALA A 105 -5.21 39.37 6.00
CA ALA A 105 -6.22 39.48 4.94
C ALA A 105 -7.38 38.49 5.10
N ARG A 106 -7.15 37.36 5.80
CA ARG A 106 -8.10 36.27 6.00
C ARG A 106 -8.47 36.02 7.46
N ALA A 107 -8.12 36.92 8.38
CA ALA A 107 -8.26 36.70 9.82
C ALA A 107 -9.69 36.27 10.23
N ARG A 108 -10.72 36.96 9.71
CA ARG A 108 -12.13 36.61 9.96
C ARG A 108 -12.50 35.24 9.41
N GLN A 109 -12.07 34.93 8.18
CA GLN A 109 -12.33 33.64 7.55
C GLN A 109 -11.67 32.52 8.35
N ILE A 110 -10.40 32.69 8.73
CA ILE A 110 -9.64 31.76 9.56
C ILE A 110 -10.37 31.49 10.88
N ALA A 111 -10.79 32.53 11.59
CA ALA A 111 -11.56 32.38 12.84
C ALA A 111 -12.86 31.59 12.64
N VAL A 112 -13.61 31.85 11.56
CA VAL A 112 -14.86 31.15 11.26
C VAL A 112 -14.62 29.67 10.93
N VAL A 113 -13.69 29.37 10.03
CA VAL A 113 -13.47 27.99 9.58
C VAL A 113 -12.81 27.13 10.65
N THR A 114 -11.94 27.71 11.49
CA THR A 114 -11.34 27.02 12.63
C THR A 114 -12.35 26.83 13.76
N GLY A 115 -13.19 27.84 14.04
CA GLY A 115 -14.28 27.75 15.02
C GLY A 115 -15.32 26.68 14.67
N LYS A 116 -15.68 26.56 13.39
CA LYS A 116 -16.56 25.48 12.89
C LYS A 116 -15.85 24.13 12.77
N ARG A 117 -14.54 24.03 13.06
CA ARG A 117 -13.68 22.87 12.81
C ARG A 117 -13.74 22.37 11.36
N TYR A 118 -14.06 23.27 10.44
CA TYR A 118 -14.02 23.02 9.01
C TYR A 118 -12.58 23.00 8.49
N MET A 119 -11.68 23.83 9.05
CA MET A 119 -10.25 23.88 8.70
C MET A 119 -9.37 24.20 9.92
N PRO A 120 -8.26 23.47 10.17
CA PRO A 120 -7.96 22.17 9.59
C PRO A 120 -8.92 21.12 10.18
N PRO A 121 -9.67 20.36 9.38
CA PRO A 121 -10.26 19.15 9.91
C PRO A 121 -9.17 18.08 9.87
N TRP A 122 -8.95 17.44 11.02
CA TRP A 122 -8.21 16.19 11.07
C TRP A 122 -9.20 15.11 11.53
N PRO A 123 -10.12 14.66 10.66
CA PRO A 123 -10.76 13.37 10.89
C PRO A 123 -9.64 12.34 10.83
N PRO A 124 -9.55 11.34 11.72
CA PRO A 124 -10.55 10.78 12.63
C PRO A 124 -10.65 11.45 14.01
N GLU A 125 -11.53 10.93 14.86
CA GLU A 125 -11.49 11.19 16.30
C GLU A 125 -10.11 10.80 16.90
N PRO A 126 -9.66 11.44 17.99
CA PRO A 126 -8.39 11.09 18.64
C PRO A 126 -8.32 9.60 18.99
N GLN A 127 -7.20 8.95 18.67
CA GLN A 127 -6.97 7.54 18.93
C GLN A 127 -5.94 7.32 20.04
N LYS A 128 -5.95 6.11 20.61
CA LYS A 128 -4.92 5.65 21.56
C LYS A 128 -4.34 4.33 21.04
N PRO A 129 -3.06 4.29 20.65
CA PRO A 129 -2.08 5.39 20.56
C PRO A 129 -2.46 6.43 19.47
N PRO A 130 -1.92 7.66 19.54
CA PRO A 130 -2.23 8.71 18.56
C PRO A 130 -1.63 8.43 17.18
N PHE A 131 -2.18 9.07 16.16
CA PHE A 131 -1.61 9.06 14.81
C PHE A 131 -0.44 10.03 14.70
N LEU A 132 0.58 9.62 13.94
CA LEU A 132 1.69 10.47 13.55
C LEU A 132 1.18 11.65 12.73
N GLY A 133 1.56 12.85 13.16
CA GLY A 133 1.21 14.07 12.45
C GLY A 133 -0.23 14.51 12.63
N GLU A 134 -0.95 14.11 13.70
CA GLU A 134 -2.27 14.67 14.02
C GLU A 134 -2.23 16.21 14.09
N ARG A 135 -2.96 16.90 13.18
CA ARG A 135 -3.03 18.37 13.09
C ARG A 135 -4.39 18.89 13.50
N ARG A 136 -4.72 18.74 14.78
CA ARG A 136 -5.94 19.25 15.38
C ARG A 136 -5.65 20.51 16.18
N LEU A 137 -6.42 21.57 15.93
CA LEU A 137 -6.38 22.76 16.78
C LEU A 137 -7.06 22.48 18.14
N SER A 138 -6.36 22.83 19.21
CA SER A 138 -6.92 22.83 20.56
C SER A 138 -8.00 23.91 20.71
N GLY A 139 -8.86 23.78 21.72
CA GLY A 139 -9.86 24.81 22.03
C GLY A 139 -9.22 26.19 22.23
N ASP A 140 -8.11 26.23 22.96
CA ASP A 140 -7.35 27.46 23.21
C ASP A 140 -6.76 28.07 21.94
N GLN A 141 -6.27 27.25 21.01
CA GLN A 141 -5.73 27.74 19.74
C GLN A 141 -6.85 28.36 18.88
N ILE A 142 -8.01 27.71 18.80
CA ILE A 142 -9.19 28.23 18.09
C ILE A 142 -9.62 29.56 18.71
N GLU A 143 -9.67 29.63 20.04
CA GLU A 143 -10.09 30.83 20.76
C GLU A 143 -9.10 31.99 20.56
N ARG A 144 -7.79 31.72 20.56
CA ARG A 144 -6.76 32.73 20.25
C ARG A 144 -6.93 33.29 18.83
N LEU A 145 -7.17 32.44 17.84
CA LEU A 145 -7.41 32.85 16.46
C LEU A 145 -8.65 33.75 16.36
N ARG A 146 -9.74 33.39 17.05
CA ARG A 146 -10.98 34.18 17.12
C ARG A 146 -10.73 35.54 17.76
N LEU A 147 -10.15 35.56 18.97
CA LEU A 147 -9.89 36.79 19.73
C LEU A 147 -8.94 37.72 18.97
N TRP A 148 -7.88 37.21 18.36
CA TRP A 148 -6.96 38.03 17.58
C TRP A 148 -7.64 38.67 16.36
N ALA A 149 -8.50 37.93 15.66
CA ALA A 149 -9.26 38.46 14.54
C ALA A 149 -10.25 39.57 14.97
N GLU A 150 -10.91 39.40 16.14
CA GLU A 150 -11.82 40.39 16.72
C GLU A 150 -11.11 41.63 17.24
N GLN A 151 -9.88 41.48 17.76
CA GLN A 151 -9.02 42.57 18.24
C GLN A 151 -8.31 43.33 17.09
N GLY A 152 -8.73 43.14 15.85
CA GLY A 152 -8.22 43.86 14.69
C GLY A 152 -6.94 43.28 14.06
N ALA A 153 -6.61 42.02 14.37
CA ALA A 153 -5.51 41.26 13.76
C ALA A 153 -4.15 41.97 13.85
N ARG A 154 -3.76 42.39 15.06
CA ARG A 154 -2.53 43.15 15.32
C ARG A 154 -1.27 42.32 15.02
N GLU A 155 -0.26 42.93 14.40
CA GLU A 155 0.98 42.26 14.00
C GLU A 155 1.89 41.90 15.19
N GLY A 156 2.19 42.87 16.06
CA GLY A 156 3.20 42.72 17.12
C GLY A 156 4.64 42.68 16.61
N LYS A 157 5.59 42.49 17.53
CA LYS A 157 7.01 42.45 17.18
C LYS A 157 7.43 41.04 16.79
N ARG A 158 8.07 40.88 15.64
CA ARG A 158 8.72 39.64 15.23
C ARG A 158 9.97 39.37 16.10
N PRO A 159 10.14 38.18 16.68
CA PRO A 159 11.36 37.83 17.39
C PRO A 159 12.56 37.82 16.43
N GLN A 160 13.68 38.42 16.83
CA GLN A 160 14.88 38.56 15.99
C GLN A 160 15.46 37.22 15.50
N ASN A 161 15.26 36.14 16.27
CA ASN A 161 15.77 34.81 15.95
C ASN A 161 14.68 33.86 15.39
N LEU A 162 13.51 34.37 15.01
CA LEU A 162 12.43 33.54 14.47
C LEU A 162 12.67 33.23 12.98
N VAL A 163 13.29 32.08 12.73
CA VAL A 163 13.44 31.51 11.39
C VAL A 163 12.38 30.43 11.18
N ARG A 164 11.57 30.61 10.14
CA ARG A 164 10.57 29.64 9.69
C ARG A 164 10.94 29.21 8.29
N SER A 165 10.96 27.90 8.06
CA SER A 165 11.32 27.33 6.76
C SER A 165 10.11 26.59 6.20
N LEU A 166 9.66 27.04 5.03
CA LEU A 166 8.64 26.33 4.26
C LEU A 166 9.29 25.17 3.50
N PRO A 167 8.52 24.11 3.18
CA PRO A 167 9.00 23.04 2.31
C PRO A 167 9.51 23.61 0.97
N PRO A 168 10.59 23.05 0.40
CA PRO A 168 11.04 23.46 -0.92
C PRO A 168 10.00 23.11 -1.98
N GLU A 169 9.99 23.87 -3.07
CA GLU A 169 9.23 23.50 -4.26
C GLU A 169 9.91 22.31 -4.96
N GLY A 170 9.14 21.27 -5.30
CA GLY A 170 9.66 20.02 -5.87
C GLY A 170 9.95 18.95 -4.82
N TRP A 171 11.18 18.43 -4.79
CA TRP A 171 11.60 17.31 -3.94
C TRP A 171 11.81 17.75 -2.48
N GLN A 172 10.99 17.24 -1.57
CA GLN A 172 11.01 17.67 -0.17
C GLN A 172 12.01 16.88 0.69
N LEU A 173 12.37 15.65 0.30
CA LEU A 173 13.39 14.81 0.96
C LEU A 173 14.82 15.07 0.43
N GLY A 174 14.99 16.11 -0.39
CA GLY A 174 16.24 16.38 -1.13
C GLY A 174 16.29 15.66 -2.47
N LYS A 175 17.43 15.69 -3.16
CA LYS A 175 17.58 15.10 -4.51
C LYS A 175 17.36 13.57 -4.47
N PRO A 176 16.45 13.01 -5.29
CA PRO A 176 16.30 11.55 -5.41
C PRO A 176 17.56 10.86 -5.94
N ASP A 177 17.73 9.60 -5.55
CA ASP A 177 18.80 8.74 -6.08
C ASP A 177 18.51 8.27 -7.52
N LEU A 178 17.22 8.13 -7.85
CA LEU A 178 16.73 7.80 -9.19
C LEU A 178 15.47 8.63 -9.49
N ILE A 179 15.46 9.28 -10.66
CA ILE A 179 14.32 10.04 -11.16
C ILE A 179 13.76 9.30 -12.37
N LEU A 180 12.48 8.93 -12.32
CA LEU A 180 11.77 8.27 -13.41
C LEU A 180 10.82 9.27 -14.07
N ASN A 181 10.95 9.40 -15.38
CA ASN A 181 10.11 10.26 -16.22
C ASN A 181 9.25 9.40 -17.14
N LEU A 182 8.10 9.92 -17.54
CA LEU A 182 7.33 9.29 -18.61
C LEU A 182 7.97 9.49 -19.98
N PRO A 183 7.83 8.52 -20.89
CA PRO A 183 8.35 8.64 -22.25
C PRO A 183 7.58 9.67 -23.08
N LYS A 184 6.30 9.91 -22.74
CA LYS A 184 5.39 10.85 -23.40
C LYS A 184 4.46 11.48 -22.36
N SER A 185 3.91 12.65 -22.68
CA SER A 185 2.87 13.28 -21.88
C SER A 185 1.49 12.72 -22.19
N PHE A 186 0.58 12.85 -21.22
CA PHE A 186 -0.83 12.51 -21.39
C PHE A 186 -1.65 13.80 -21.44
N THR A 187 -2.63 13.88 -22.33
CA THR A 187 -3.55 15.03 -22.39
C THR A 187 -4.87 14.65 -21.73
N LEU A 188 -5.12 15.20 -20.55
CA LEU A 188 -6.41 15.09 -19.89
C LEU A 188 -7.44 15.96 -20.66
N PRO A 189 -8.58 15.40 -21.11
CA PRO A 189 -9.62 16.17 -21.78
C PRO A 189 -10.22 17.27 -20.89
N ALA A 190 -10.78 18.29 -21.55
CA ALA A 190 -11.39 19.44 -20.89
C ALA A 190 -12.67 19.09 -20.11
N GLU A 191 -13.47 18.20 -20.67
CA GLU A 191 -14.78 17.81 -20.19
C GLU A 191 -14.85 16.29 -20.05
N GLY A 192 -15.83 15.81 -19.30
CA GLY A 192 -16.06 14.39 -19.07
C GLY A 192 -16.19 14.05 -17.59
N THR A 193 -16.25 12.75 -17.31
CA THR A 193 -16.20 12.21 -15.96
C THR A 193 -14.75 12.07 -15.49
N ASP A 194 -14.59 11.65 -14.23
CA ASP A 194 -13.31 11.20 -13.68
C ASP A 194 -12.57 10.25 -14.64
N VAL A 195 -11.27 10.48 -14.80
CA VAL A 195 -10.38 9.67 -15.65
C VAL A 195 -9.41 8.90 -14.75
N PHE A 196 -9.39 7.58 -14.89
CA PHE A 196 -8.41 6.72 -14.22
C PHE A 196 -7.35 6.30 -15.24
N ARG A 197 -6.10 6.68 -14.99
CA ARG A 197 -4.98 6.41 -15.89
C ARG A 197 -3.82 5.76 -15.15
N ASN A 198 -3.26 4.71 -15.75
CA ASN A 198 -2.15 3.94 -15.20
C ASN A 198 -0.88 4.20 -15.99
N PHE A 199 0.03 5.00 -15.45
CA PHE A 199 1.28 5.33 -16.12
C PHE A 199 2.37 4.32 -15.77
N VAL A 200 2.98 3.69 -16.77
CA VAL A 200 4.00 2.66 -16.58
C VAL A 200 5.41 3.27 -16.62
N PHE A 201 6.13 3.17 -15.51
CA PHE A 201 7.52 3.61 -15.38
C PHE A 201 8.45 2.40 -15.38
N GLN A 202 9.29 2.30 -16.42
CA GLN A 202 10.34 1.30 -16.49
C GLN A 202 11.50 1.71 -15.58
N VAL A 203 11.91 0.80 -14.68
CA VAL A 203 13.00 1.10 -13.73
C VAL A 203 14.35 0.58 -14.29
N PRO A 204 15.32 1.47 -14.56
CA PRO A 204 16.60 1.08 -15.18
C PRO A 204 17.60 0.56 -14.13
N LEU A 205 17.30 -0.55 -13.46
CA LEU A 205 18.22 -1.20 -12.51
C LEU A 205 19.02 -2.33 -13.17
N SER A 206 20.32 -2.39 -12.84
CA SER A 206 21.21 -3.51 -13.19
C SER A 206 21.41 -4.50 -12.04
N SER A 207 21.08 -4.10 -10.80
CA SER A 207 21.12 -4.93 -9.60
C SER A 207 19.99 -4.57 -8.63
N PRO A 208 19.59 -5.47 -7.72
CA PRO A 208 18.57 -5.18 -6.72
C PRO A 208 18.95 -4.00 -5.82
N ARG A 209 17.97 -3.14 -5.50
CA ARG A 209 18.11 -2.01 -4.57
C ARG A 209 16.99 -2.03 -3.53
N TYR A 210 17.20 -1.36 -2.41
CA TYR A 210 16.19 -1.21 -1.36
C TYR A 210 15.70 0.22 -1.32
N VAL A 211 14.38 0.42 -1.41
CA VAL A 211 13.73 1.72 -1.45
C VAL A 211 13.28 2.09 -0.04
N ARG A 212 13.64 3.29 0.41
CA ARG A 212 13.22 3.85 1.71
C ARG A 212 12.14 4.92 1.60
N ALA A 213 12.00 5.55 0.44
CA ALA A 213 10.97 6.54 0.20
C ALA A 213 10.71 6.70 -1.30
N VAL A 214 9.51 7.15 -1.63
CA VAL A 214 9.14 7.60 -2.97
C VAL A 214 8.46 8.96 -2.85
N GLU A 215 8.83 9.88 -3.73
CA GLU A 215 8.11 11.14 -3.95
C GLU A 215 7.43 11.12 -5.33
N ILE A 216 6.16 11.49 -5.36
CA ILE A 216 5.37 11.62 -6.58
C ILE A 216 5.20 13.11 -6.86
N LEU A 217 5.73 13.57 -7.99
CA LEU A 217 5.43 14.89 -8.52
C LEU A 217 4.47 14.72 -9.70
N PRO A 218 3.17 15.02 -9.56
CA PRO A 218 2.18 14.72 -10.59
C PRO A 218 2.20 15.68 -11.80
N GLY A 219 3.10 16.68 -11.82
CA GLY A 219 3.05 17.80 -12.75
C GLY A 219 1.92 18.78 -12.39
N LYS A 220 0.68 18.48 -12.80
CA LYS A 220 -0.51 19.32 -12.56
C LYS A 220 -1.31 18.86 -11.34
N LYS A 221 -0.92 19.33 -10.16
CA LYS A 221 -1.52 18.89 -8.88
C LYS A 221 -3.03 19.15 -8.76
N ASN A 222 -3.55 20.20 -9.39
CA ASN A 222 -4.95 20.63 -9.25
C ASN A 222 -5.97 19.73 -9.96
N VAL A 223 -5.52 18.84 -10.85
CA VAL A 223 -6.38 17.88 -11.56
C VAL A 223 -6.16 16.45 -11.09
N VAL A 224 -5.26 16.20 -10.14
CA VAL A 224 -5.05 14.88 -9.55
C VAL A 224 -5.76 14.83 -8.22
N HIS A 225 -6.79 13.99 -8.12
CA HIS A 225 -7.52 13.76 -6.87
C HIS A 225 -6.67 12.91 -5.91
N HIS A 226 -6.12 11.80 -6.40
CA HIS A 226 -5.09 11.01 -5.73
C HIS A 226 -4.31 10.14 -6.75
N ALA A 227 -3.23 9.53 -6.29
CA ALA A 227 -2.49 8.54 -7.04
C ALA A 227 -1.93 7.44 -6.12
N ASN A 228 -1.87 6.22 -6.64
CA ASN A 228 -1.26 5.06 -5.98
C ASN A 228 -0.12 4.53 -6.84
N LEU A 229 0.98 4.14 -6.19
CA LEU A 229 2.05 3.42 -6.86
C LEU A 229 1.89 1.91 -6.67
N LEU A 230 1.75 1.20 -7.77
CA LEU A 230 1.73 -0.26 -7.81
C LEU A 230 3.08 -0.79 -8.32
N ILE A 231 3.43 -2.02 -7.93
CA ILE A 231 4.70 -2.64 -8.28
C ILE A 231 4.42 -3.84 -9.18
N ASP A 232 4.84 -3.78 -10.44
CA ASP A 232 4.72 -4.90 -11.38
C ASP A 232 6.07 -5.57 -11.61
N ARG A 233 6.21 -6.80 -11.10
CA ARG A 233 7.44 -7.59 -11.21
C ARG A 233 7.44 -8.48 -12.46
N GLU A 234 6.30 -8.65 -13.12
CA GLU A 234 6.12 -9.52 -14.28
C GLU A 234 5.98 -8.74 -15.59
N GLN A 235 6.06 -7.41 -15.53
CA GLN A 235 5.93 -6.49 -16.66
C GLN A 235 4.60 -6.69 -17.43
N SER A 236 3.58 -7.16 -16.71
CA SER A 236 2.25 -7.40 -17.25
C SER A 236 1.58 -6.13 -17.74
N SER A 237 1.87 -4.99 -17.10
CA SER A 237 1.38 -3.67 -17.43
C SER A 237 1.94 -3.12 -18.75
N ARG A 238 3.16 -3.50 -19.15
CA ARG A 238 3.76 -3.05 -20.41
C ARG A 238 2.91 -3.44 -21.61
N ARG A 239 2.35 -4.65 -21.59
CA ARG A 239 1.48 -5.12 -22.67
C ARG A 239 0.16 -4.34 -22.74
N LEU A 240 -0.36 -3.89 -21.59
CA LEU A 240 -1.57 -3.06 -21.55
C LEU A 240 -1.28 -1.67 -22.08
N ASP A 241 -0.14 -1.09 -21.68
CA ASP A 241 0.36 0.20 -22.18
C ASP A 241 0.64 0.16 -23.70
N GLU A 242 1.31 -0.89 -24.20
CA GLU A 242 1.60 -1.08 -25.64
C GLU A 242 0.34 -1.25 -26.50
N GLN A 243 -0.77 -1.71 -25.92
CA GLN A 243 -2.05 -1.87 -26.62
C GLN A 243 -2.88 -0.58 -26.64
N ASP A 244 -2.52 0.41 -25.83
CA ASP A 244 -3.20 1.69 -25.73
C ASP A 244 -2.55 2.72 -26.67
N PRO A 245 -3.33 3.53 -27.40
CA PRO A 245 -2.77 4.56 -28.27
C PRO A 245 -2.14 5.74 -27.51
N GLU A 246 -2.50 5.94 -26.24
CA GLU A 246 -1.97 6.99 -25.37
C GLU A 246 -0.96 6.42 -24.35
N VAL A 247 -0.21 7.26 -23.65
CA VAL A 247 0.75 6.77 -22.62
C VAL A 247 0.03 6.19 -21.41
N GLY A 248 0.40 4.98 -21.00
CA GLY A 248 -0.27 4.23 -19.95
C GLY A 248 -1.48 3.43 -20.44
N PHE A 249 -2.38 3.06 -19.55
CA PHE A 249 -3.64 2.39 -19.89
C PHE A 249 -4.77 2.80 -18.94
N PRO A 250 -6.05 2.74 -19.34
CA PRO A 250 -7.17 3.19 -18.51
C PRO A 250 -7.51 2.20 -17.41
N GLY A 251 -8.26 2.66 -16.42
CA GLY A 251 -8.93 1.81 -15.42
C GLY A 251 -8.47 2.06 -13.99
N MET A 252 -9.39 1.93 -13.05
CA MET A 252 -9.10 2.02 -11.62
C MET A 252 -8.50 0.70 -11.11
N ASP A 253 -9.17 -0.42 -11.40
CA ASP A 253 -8.75 -1.74 -10.95
C ASP A 253 -7.66 -2.31 -11.86
N VAL A 254 -6.44 -2.36 -11.34
CA VAL A 254 -5.30 -2.94 -12.05
C VAL A 254 -5.03 -4.34 -11.50
N ILE A 255 -5.18 -5.35 -12.36
CA ILE A 255 -4.80 -6.72 -12.03
C ILE A 255 -3.38 -6.95 -12.54
N LEU A 256 -2.40 -6.91 -11.64
CA LEU A 256 -1.02 -7.26 -11.93
C LEU A 256 -0.80 -8.76 -11.77
N GLU A 257 -0.05 -9.35 -12.71
CA GLU A 257 0.38 -10.73 -12.60
C GLU A 257 1.55 -10.82 -11.61
N SER A 258 1.59 -11.88 -10.80
CA SER A 258 2.74 -12.15 -9.93
C SER A 258 3.05 -13.63 -9.88
N SER A 259 4.31 -13.97 -10.15
CA SER A 259 4.84 -15.31 -9.93
C SER A 259 5.52 -15.46 -8.56
N GLN A 260 5.38 -14.53 -7.64
CA GLN A 260 5.97 -14.66 -6.31
C GLN A 260 4.97 -14.23 -5.24
N PHE A 261 5.01 -14.90 -4.08
CA PHE A 261 4.25 -14.44 -2.93
C PHE A 261 4.92 -13.20 -2.32
N GLU A 262 4.52 -12.04 -2.83
CA GLU A 262 4.86 -10.72 -2.28
C GLU A 262 3.57 -9.89 -2.25
N PRO A 263 2.79 -9.95 -1.15
CA PRO A 263 1.56 -9.18 -1.05
C PRO A 263 1.87 -7.68 -1.00
N ASP A 264 0.87 -6.87 -1.32
CA ASP A 264 0.96 -5.42 -1.10
C ASP A 264 1.31 -5.16 0.36
N SER A 265 2.35 -4.38 0.58
CA SER A 265 3.02 -4.27 1.89
C SER A 265 3.11 -2.83 2.39
N HIS A 266 3.11 -1.84 1.48
CA HIS A 266 3.34 -0.44 1.79
C HIS A 266 2.23 0.43 1.23
N PHE A 267 1.81 1.43 2.02
CA PHE A 267 0.90 2.47 1.56
C PHE A 267 1.66 3.48 0.67
N LEU A 268 1.82 3.14 -0.60
CA LEU A 268 2.42 3.99 -1.63
C LEU A 268 1.37 4.93 -2.25
N PHE A 269 0.65 5.63 -1.38
CA PHE A 269 -0.45 6.54 -1.70
C PHE A 269 0.02 7.99 -1.70
N TRP A 270 -0.53 8.81 -2.59
CA TRP A 270 -0.34 10.25 -2.62
C TRP A 270 -1.64 10.96 -2.98
N LYS A 271 -1.87 12.12 -2.36
CA LYS A 271 -2.85 13.11 -2.81
C LYS A 271 -2.30 14.53 -2.59
N PRO A 272 -2.88 15.57 -3.19
CA PRO A 272 -2.48 16.95 -2.90
C PRO A 272 -2.43 17.24 -1.40
N GLY A 273 -1.29 17.74 -0.93
CA GLY A 273 -1.04 18.09 0.48
C GLY A 273 -0.50 16.94 1.33
N THR A 274 -0.30 15.75 0.76
CA THR A 274 0.39 14.65 1.46
C THR A 274 1.89 14.94 1.53
N PRO A 275 2.49 15.07 2.73
CA PRO A 275 3.94 15.16 2.84
C PRO A 275 4.56 13.81 2.47
N PRO A 276 5.79 13.79 1.92
CA PRO A 276 6.46 12.52 1.64
C PRO A 276 6.73 11.75 2.93
N SER A 277 6.67 10.42 2.84
CA SER A 277 6.92 9.53 3.95
C SER A 277 8.19 8.72 3.70
N VAL A 278 9.03 8.62 4.73
CA VAL A 278 10.17 7.70 4.74
C VAL A 278 9.73 6.46 5.51
N GLU A 279 9.93 5.29 4.91
CA GLU A 279 9.64 4.02 5.56
C GLU A 279 10.46 3.88 6.85
N PRO A 280 9.87 3.36 7.94
CA PRO A 280 10.60 3.11 9.18
C PRO A 280 11.84 2.22 8.97
N ALA A 281 12.81 2.35 9.87
CA ALA A 281 14.04 1.55 9.83
C ALA A 281 13.71 0.04 9.76
N GLY A 282 14.33 -0.66 8.81
CA GLY A 282 14.09 -2.09 8.56
C GLY A 282 12.84 -2.43 7.76
N MET A 283 12.05 -1.45 7.29
CA MET A 283 10.88 -1.62 6.40
C MET A 283 11.13 -1.07 4.98
N THR A 284 12.39 -1.02 4.54
CA THR A 284 12.68 -0.75 3.14
C THR A 284 12.09 -1.85 2.26
N TRP A 285 11.62 -1.53 1.06
CA TRP A 285 11.12 -2.54 0.15
C TRP A 285 12.09 -2.78 -1.00
N ARG A 286 12.11 -4.02 -1.49
CA ARG A 286 13.07 -4.47 -2.50
C ARG A 286 12.55 -4.16 -3.91
N LEU A 287 13.41 -3.54 -4.72
CA LEU A 287 13.19 -3.24 -6.13
C LEU A 287 14.24 -3.98 -6.97
N ASP A 288 13.80 -4.95 -7.76
CA ASP A 288 14.66 -5.82 -8.57
C ASP A 288 14.73 -5.33 -10.04
N PRO A 289 15.83 -5.60 -10.76
CA PRO A 289 15.91 -5.40 -12.20
C PRO A 289 14.72 -6.02 -12.94
N GLY A 290 14.14 -5.25 -13.86
CA GLY A 290 12.94 -5.68 -14.61
C GLY A 290 11.61 -5.39 -13.92
N THR A 291 11.60 -4.85 -12.70
CA THR A 291 10.38 -4.35 -12.06
C THR A 291 9.94 -3.02 -12.70
N ASP A 292 8.66 -2.88 -12.99
CA ASP A 292 8.03 -1.61 -13.36
C ASP A 292 7.23 -1.02 -12.20
N LEU A 293 7.10 0.30 -12.18
CA LEU A 293 6.27 1.01 -11.23
C LEU A 293 5.08 1.64 -11.98
N ILE A 294 3.87 1.41 -11.49
CA ILE A 294 2.65 1.90 -12.14
C ILE A 294 2.07 2.99 -11.26
N LEU A 295 2.02 4.21 -11.78
CA LEU A 295 1.28 5.29 -11.15
C LEU A 295 -0.18 5.24 -11.60
N ASN A 296 -1.02 4.65 -10.77
CA ASN A 296 -2.47 4.65 -10.91
C ASN A 296 -3.00 6.01 -10.43
N ALA A 297 -3.43 6.87 -11.35
CA ALA A 297 -3.85 8.24 -11.07
C ALA A 297 -5.35 8.42 -11.32
N HIS A 298 -6.03 9.02 -10.34
CA HIS A 298 -7.41 9.49 -10.45
C HIS A 298 -7.41 10.99 -10.80
N LEU A 299 -7.82 11.30 -12.03
CA LEU A 299 -7.77 12.62 -12.62
C LEU A 299 -9.17 13.22 -12.79
N GLN A 300 -9.31 14.51 -12.53
CA GLN A 300 -10.55 15.26 -12.66
C GLN A 300 -10.39 16.37 -13.73
N PRO A 301 -11.19 16.36 -14.81
CA PRO A 301 -11.19 17.41 -15.82
C PRO A 301 -11.39 18.81 -15.21
N SER A 302 -10.63 19.80 -15.68
CA SER A 302 -10.66 21.18 -15.14
C SER A 302 -11.54 22.15 -15.94
N GLY A 303 -12.20 21.69 -17.01
CA GLY A 303 -12.90 22.54 -17.97
C GLY A 303 -12.02 23.02 -19.13
N LYS A 304 -10.75 22.62 -19.19
CA LYS A 304 -9.83 22.84 -20.32
C LYS A 304 -8.85 21.67 -20.43
N PRO A 305 -8.26 21.42 -21.62
CA PRO A 305 -7.29 20.34 -21.75
C PRO A 305 -6.05 20.63 -20.88
N GLU A 306 -5.58 19.61 -20.17
CA GLU A 306 -4.41 19.73 -19.28
C GLU A 306 -3.36 18.68 -19.64
N ILE A 307 -2.10 19.10 -19.69
CA ILE A 307 -0.97 18.19 -19.95
C ILE A 307 -0.49 17.61 -18.62
N ILE A 308 -0.47 16.28 -18.55
CA ILE A 308 -0.13 15.49 -17.37
C ILE A 308 1.21 14.80 -17.61
N GLU A 309 2.20 15.16 -16.78
CA GLU A 309 3.59 14.68 -16.86
C GLU A 309 4.13 14.35 -15.46
N PRO A 310 3.67 13.25 -14.84
CA PRO A 310 4.16 12.83 -13.54
C PRO A 310 5.64 12.39 -13.61
N ILE A 311 6.35 12.66 -12.52
CA ILE A 311 7.75 12.26 -12.30
C ILE A 311 7.82 11.56 -10.93
N LEU A 312 8.55 10.45 -10.86
CA LEU A 312 8.79 9.71 -9.62
C LEU A 312 10.23 9.93 -9.15
N GLY A 313 10.39 10.30 -7.88
CA GLY A 313 11.67 10.34 -7.19
C GLY A 313 11.82 9.14 -6.27
N ILE A 314 12.82 8.30 -6.51
CA ILE A 314 13.10 7.10 -5.71
C ILE A 314 14.33 7.35 -4.84
N TYR A 315 14.21 7.04 -3.55
CA TYR A 315 15.27 7.16 -2.56
C TYR A 315 15.67 5.77 -2.08
N PHE A 316 16.94 5.42 -2.24
CA PHE A 316 17.47 4.13 -1.88
C PHE A 316 18.04 4.12 -0.46
N SER A 317 18.23 2.90 0.04
CA SER A 317 18.95 2.55 1.26
C SER A 317 19.87 1.36 0.97
N GLU A 318 20.97 1.27 1.70
CA GLU A 318 21.85 0.09 1.71
C GLU A 318 21.29 -1.01 2.63
N GLU A 319 20.30 -0.69 3.47
CA GLU A 319 19.68 -1.64 4.39
C GLU A 319 18.58 -2.45 3.72
N ALA A 320 18.75 -3.78 3.72
CA ALA A 320 17.71 -4.72 3.32
C ALA A 320 16.53 -4.75 4.32
N PRO A 321 15.30 -5.09 3.88
CA PRO A 321 14.17 -5.28 4.77
C PRO A 321 14.47 -6.33 5.85
N LYS A 322 14.06 -6.01 7.08
CA LYS A 322 14.04 -6.93 8.23
C LYS A 322 12.62 -7.22 8.68
N PHE A 323 11.69 -6.32 8.36
CA PHE A 323 10.28 -6.41 8.72
C PHE A 323 9.45 -6.39 7.44
N PHE A 324 8.51 -7.30 7.34
CA PHE A 324 7.70 -7.52 6.15
C PHE A 324 6.24 -7.22 6.48
N PRO A 325 5.78 -5.97 6.30
CA PRO A 325 4.39 -5.62 6.50
C PRO A 325 3.51 -6.23 5.39
N MET A 326 2.20 -6.18 5.60
CA MET A 326 1.18 -6.58 4.62
C MET A 326 -0.01 -5.63 4.74
N LEU A 327 -0.66 -5.31 3.62
CA LEU A 327 -1.94 -4.64 3.60
C LEU A 327 -3.07 -5.66 3.75
N LEU A 328 -3.92 -5.48 4.76
CA LEU A 328 -5.17 -6.21 4.92
C LEU A 328 -6.33 -5.29 4.53
N GLN A 329 -7.21 -5.78 3.66
CA GLN A 329 -8.44 -5.07 3.28
C GLN A 329 -9.64 -5.77 3.91
N LEU A 330 -10.43 -5.03 4.67
CA LEU A 330 -11.82 -5.38 4.96
C LEU A 330 -12.70 -4.63 3.95
N GLU A 331 -13.63 -5.33 3.32
CA GLU A 331 -14.59 -4.77 2.36
C GLU A 331 -15.80 -5.68 2.20
N HIS A 332 -16.95 -5.12 1.85
CA HIS A 332 -18.12 -5.93 1.49
C HIS A 332 -18.97 -5.17 0.47
N ASP A 333 -18.32 -4.73 -0.61
CA ASP A 333 -18.95 -3.94 -1.67
C ASP A 333 -20.14 -4.66 -2.31
N GLY A 334 -20.11 -6.00 -2.38
CA GLY A 334 -21.24 -6.80 -2.87
C GLY A 334 -22.56 -6.60 -2.09
N ALA A 335 -22.50 -6.07 -0.87
CA ALA A 335 -23.67 -5.74 -0.06
C ALA A 335 -24.19 -4.30 -0.28
N LEU A 336 -23.49 -3.45 -1.05
CA LEU A 336 -23.91 -2.08 -1.31
C LEU A 336 -25.08 -2.03 -2.31
N ASP A 337 -26.28 -1.83 -1.78
CA ASP A 337 -27.51 -1.52 -2.53
C ASP A 337 -28.34 -0.48 -1.76
N ILE A 338 -27.85 0.75 -1.76
CA ILE A 338 -28.32 1.85 -0.91
C ILE A 338 -29.60 2.44 -1.51
N PRO A 339 -30.77 2.36 -0.83
CA PRO A 339 -32.02 2.88 -1.36
C PRO A 339 -32.01 4.42 -1.39
N PRO A 340 -32.73 5.04 -2.34
CA PRO A 340 -32.95 6.49 -2.31
C PRO A 340 -33.59 6.92 -1.00
N GLY A 341 -33.08 7.98 -0.37
CA GLY A 341 -33.61 8.51 0.88
C GLY A 341 -33.13 7.81 2.17
N GLY A 342 -32.38 6.71 2.06
CA GLY A 342 -31.85 5.98 3.23
C GLY A 342 -30.80 6.82 3.98
N LYS A 343 -30.87 6.89 5.32
CA LYS A 343 -30.00 7.76 6.15
C LYS A 343 -28.87 7.05 6.90
N ASP A 344 -28.97 5.73 7.06
CA ASP A 344 -28.00 4.91 7.80
C ASP A 344 -27.99 3.49 7.21
N PHE A 345 -27.73 3.39 5.89
CA PHE A 345 -27.46 2.08 5.29
C PHE A 345 -26.09 1.61 5.78
N VAL A 346 -25.97 0.38 6.29
CA VAL A 346 -24.75 -0.09 6.96
C VAL A 346 -24.14 -1.27 6.22
N VAL A 347 -22.82 -1.22 6.04
CA VAL A 347 -22.01 -2.34 5.58
C VAL A 347 -20.98 -2.70 6.65
N THR A 348 -20.80 -4.00 6.87
CA THR A 348 -19.85 -4.53 7.84
C THR A 348 -19.01 -5.64 7.25
N ASP A 349 -17.80 -5.80 7.78
CA ASP A 349 -16.92 -6.92 7.49
C ASP A 349 -16.10 -7.27 8.74
N GLU A 350 -15.54 -8.48 8.77
CA GLU A 350 -14.70 -8.95 9.86
C GLU A 350 -13.52 -9.80 9.38
N TYR A 351 -12.42 -9.71 10.12
CA TYR A 351 -11.22 -10.49 9.86
C TYR A 351 -10.68 -11.09 11.18
N PRO A 352 -10.70 -12.42 11.33
CA PRO A 352 -10.11 -13.08 12.49
C PRO A 352 -8.57 -13.02 12.38
N VAL A 353 -7.90 -12.58 13.44
CA VAL A 353 -6.44 -12.42 13.50
C VAL A 353 -5.77 -13.76 13.82
N PRO A 354 -5.10 -14.42 12.86
CA PRO A 354 -4.63 -15.81 13.03
C PRO A 354 -3.29 -15.90 13.77
N VAL A 355 -2.56 -14.78 13.85
CA VAL A 355 -1.24 -14.64 14.49
C VAL A 355 -1.17 -13.29 15.19
N ASP A 356 -0.34 -13.16 16.22
CA ASP A 356 -0.05 -11.86 16.83
C ASP A 356 0.43 -10.89 15.74
N LEU A 357 -0.06 -9.64 15.73
CA LEU A 357 0.35 -8.64 14.76
C LEU A 357 0.30 -7.22 15.33
N ASP A 358 1.10 -6.33 14.75
CA ASP A 358 1.02 -4.89 15.00
C ASP A 358 0.28 -4.22 13.84
N VAL A 359 -0.65 -3.30 14.12
CA VAL A 359 -1.22 -2.40 13.12
C VAL A 359 -0.38 -1.12 13.08
N LEU A 360 0.21 -0.83 11.93
CA LEU A 360 1.09 0.30 11.69
C LEU A 360 0.34 1.53 11.18
N GLY A 361 -0.70 1.33 10.39
CA GLY A 361 -1.51 2.41 9.84
C GLY A 361 -2.84 1.93 9.28
N VAL A 362 -3.76 2.88 9.09
CA VAL A 362 -5.14 2.65 8.66
C VAL A 362 -5.47 3.58 7.50
N TYR A 363 -6.12 3.06 6.46
CA TYR A 363 -6.62 3.82 5.33
C TYR A 363 -8.08 3.45 5.05
N PRO A 364 -9.04 4.27 5.50
CA PRO A 364 -10.45 4.12 5.15
C PRO A 364 -10.73 4.69 3.75
N HIS A 365 -11.73 4.13 3.05
CA HIS A 365 -12.23 4.63 1.79
C HIS A 365 -13.73 4.39 1.63
N ALA A 366 -14.47 5.47 1.38
CA ALA A 366 -15.86 5.49 0.94
C ALA A 366 -16.08 6.72 0.04
N HIS A 367 -17.13 6.74 -0.77
CA HIS A 367 -17.45 7.88 -1.63
C HIS A 367 -18.38 8.89 -0.93
N TYR A 368 -19.21 9.60 -1.71
CA TYR A 368 -19.96 10.77 -1.26
C TYR A 368 -21.10 10.48 -0.27
N LEU A 369 -21.64 9.27 -0.28
CA LEU A 369 -22.71 8.88 0.64
C LEU A 369 -22.16 8.41 1.98
N GLY A 370 -20.89 8.05 2.07
CA GLY A 370 -20.23 7.70 3.33
C GLY A 370 -20.49 8.75 4.41
N ASN A 371 -20.92 8.30 5.59
CA ASN A 371 -21.30 9.13 6.73
C ASN A 371 -20.44 8.81 7.96
N ILE A 372 -20.56 7.58 8.48
CA ILE A 372 -19.76 7.11 9.61
C ILE A 372 -18.84 5.99 9.13
N VAL A 373 -17.54 6.12 9.42
CA VAL A 373 -16.51 5.13 9.10
C VAL A 373 -15.84 4.66 10.38
N GLU A 374 -15.95 3.37 10.68
CA GLU A 374 -15.43 2.77 11.90
C GLU A 374 -14.64 1.49 11.62
N GLY A 375 -13.49 1.38 12.28
CA GLY A 375 -12.71 0.15 12.38
C GLY A 375 -12.29 -0.08 13.83
N TRP A 376 -12.44 -1.30 14.33
CA TRP A 376 -12.00 -1.68 15.67
C TRP A 376 -11.55 -3.14 15.72
N ALA A 377 -10.91 -3.55 16.80
CA ALA A 377 -10.62 -4.94 17.10
C ALA A 377 -11.27 -5.33 18.42
N ASP A 378 -12.01 -6.44 18.43
CA ASP A 378 -12.42 -7.11 19.66
C ASP A 378 -11.30 -8.06 20.09
N LEU A 379 -10.76 -7.86 21.29
CA LEU A 379 -9.62 -8.61 21.81
C LEU A 379 -10.08 -9.89 22.54
N PRO A 380 -9.23 -10.93 22.65
CA PRO A 380 -9.56 -12.18 23.34
C PRO A 380 -9.93 -12.00 24.82
N ASP A 381 -9.49 -10.90 25.46
CA ASP A 381 -9.82 -10.56 26.85
C ASP A 381 -11.16 -9.80 27.00
N GLY A 382 -11.90 -9.63 25.91
CA GLY A 382 -13.20 -8.94 25.86
C GLY A 382 -13.11 -7.42 25.72
N ARG A 383 -11.91 -6.83 25.72
CA ARG A 383 -11.75 -5.39 25.47
C ARG A 383 -11.94 -5.06 23.98
N ARG A 384 -12.43 -3.86 23.70
CA ARG A 384 -12.48 -3.28 22.36
C ARG A 384 -11.37 -2.26 22.18
N GLN A 385 -10.56 -2.43 21.13
CA GLN A 385 -9.56 -1.46 20.69
C GLN A 385 -10.07 -0.74 19.44
N THR A 386 -10.36 0.55 19.54
CA THR A 386 -10.68 1.38 18.36
C THR A 386 -9.43 1.51 17.49
N LEU A 387 -9.57 1.30 16.19
CA LEU A 387 -8.50 1.49 15.20
C LEU A 387 -8.72 2.78 14.41
N ILE A 388 -9.95 3.11 14.05
CA ILE A 388 -10.30 4.38 13.44
C ILE A 388 -11.78 4.69 13.65
N ARG A 389 -12.11 5.96 13.82
CA ARG A 389 -13.50 6.44 13.86
C ARG A 389 -13.62 7.83 13.25
N ILE A 390 -14.44 7.95 12.22
CA ILE A 390 -14.79 9.21 11.54
C ILE A 390 -16.31 9.31 11.52
N HIS A 391 -16.89 10.27 12.26
CA HIS A 391 -18.35 10.43 12.39
C HIS A 391 -18.99 11.36 11.34
N ASN A 392 -18.16 11.98 10.49
CA ASN A 392 -18.60 12.84 9.39
C ASN A 392 -17.59 12.68 8.25
N TRP A 393 -17.71 11.56 7.54
CA TRP A 393 -16.83 11.23 6.42
C TRP A 393 -16.88 12.31 5.33
N ASP A 394 -15.73 12.55 4.73
CA ASP A 394 -15.58 13.46 3.60
C ASP A 394 -14.47 12.92 2.72
N LEU A 395 -14.82 12.54 1.49
CA LEU A 395 -13.91 11.95 0.50
C LEU A 395 -12.65 12.82 0.30
N ASN A 396 -12.77 14.15 0.37
CA ASN A 396 -11.64 15.06 0.19
C ASN A 396 -10.59 14.93 1.31
N TRP A 397 -10.99 14.41 2.47
CA TRP A 397 -10.14 14.20 3.65
C TRP A 397 -9.63 12.78 3.78
N GLN A 398 -9.85 11.93 2.78
CA GLN A 398 -9.24 10.61 2.71
C GLN A 398 -7.71 10.69 2.84
N ALA A 399 -7.14 9.88 3.71
CA ALA A 399 -5.70 9.84 3.96
C ALA A 399 -5.29 8.52 4.60
N VAL A 400 -3.99 8.22 4.55
CA VAL A 400 -3.38 7.14 5.31
C VAL A 400 -3.01 7.67 6.70
N TYR A 401 -3.61 7.10 7.74
CA TYR A 401 -3.35 7.43 9.14
C TYR A 401 -2.34 6.46 9.73
N ARG A 402 -1.09 6.89 9.86
CA ARG A 402 0.00 6.08 10.46
C ARG A 402 0.04 6.30 11.96
N TYR A 403 0.17 5.24 12.75
CA TYR A 403 0.30 5.39 14.19
C TYR A 403 1.69 5.91 14.58
N GLN A 404 1.76 6.69 15.66
CA GLN A 404 3.04 7.06 16.26
C GLN A 404 3.70 5.83 16.90
N GLU A 405 2.90 4.98 17.53
CA GLU A 405 3.31 3.68 18.08
C GLU A 405 2.36 2.60 17.55
N PRO A 406 2.83 1.45 17.06
CA PRO A 406 1.94 0.43 16.53
C PRO A 406 0.92 -0.10 17.53
N VAL A 407 -0.28 -0.45 17.04
CA VAL A 407 -1.32 -1.10 17.85
C VAL A 407 -1.14 -2.60 17.83
N PHE A 408 -0.76 -3.19 18.97
CA PHE A 408 -0.66 -4.64 19.10
C PHE A 408 -2.03 -5.31 19.17
N LEU A 409 -2.24 -6.32 18.32
CA LEU A 409 -3.39 -7.21 18.34
C LEU A 409 -2.94 -8.65 18.60
N PRO A 410 -3.32 -9.28 19.72
CA PRO A 410 -3.02 -10.68 19.97
C PRO A 410 -3.80 -11.60 19.03
N ARG A 411 -3.22 -12.76 18.73
CA ARG A 411 -3.90 -13.88 18.05
C ARG A 411 -5.26 -14.14 18.69
N GLY A 412 -6.28 -14.36 17.86
CA GLY A 412 -7.66 -14.56 18.30
C GLY A 412 -8.46 -13.27 18.44
N SER A 413 -7.84 -12.10 18.26
CA SER A 413 -8.59 -10.86 18.05
C SER A 413 -9.43 -10.95 16.78
N VAL A 414 -10.50 -10.17 16.70
CA VAL A 414 -11.31 -10.01 15.48
C VAL A 414 -11.34 -8.54 15.10
N ILE A 415 -10.75 -8.21 13.96
CA ILE A 415 -10.83 -6.88 13.37
C ILE A 415 -12.20 -6.75 12.71
N ARG A 416 -12.86 -5.61 12.90
CA ARG A 416 -14.21 -5.33 12.42
C ARG A 416 -14.27 -3.97 11.75
N MET A 417 -15.10 -3.90 10.73
CA MET A 417 -15.43 -2.69 9.98
C MET A 417 -16.94 -2.43 10.08
N ARG A 418 -17.33 -1.16 10.29
CA ARG A 418 -18.72 -0.69 10.14
C ARG A 418 -18.73 0.65 9.43
N PHE A 419 -19.27 0.68 8.22
CA PHE A 419 -19.43 1.89 7.43
C PHE A 419 -20.92 2.18 7.28
N SER A 420 -21.33 3.42 7.48
CA SER A 420 -22.70 3.85 7.20
C SER A 420 -22.77 4.89 6.09
N TYR A 421 -23.89 4.87 5.36
CA TYR A 421 -24.13 5.70 4.19
C TYR A 421 -25.46 6.45 4.33
N ASP A 422 -25.44 7.75 4.00
CA ASP A 422 -26.59 8.65 3.94
C ASP A 422 -26.88 9.06 2.49
N ASN A 423 -27.87 8.41 1.91
CA ASN A 423 -28.45 8.68 0.59
C ASN A 423 -29.73 9.53 0.67
N SER A 424 -29.89 10.34 1.72
CA SER A 424 -31.01 11.27 1.82
C SER A 424 -30.72 12.59 1.09
N ALA A 425 -31.78 13.40 0.92
CA ALA A 425 -31.65 14.76 0.38
C ALA A 425 -31.00 15.73 1.38
N ASP A 426 -30.88 15.35 2.66
CA ASP A 426 -30.24 16.16 3.70
C ASP A 426 -28.71 16.04 3.66
N ASN A 427 -28.18 14.95 3.08
CA ASN A 427 -26.75 14.82 2.83
C ASN A 427 -26.32 15.79 1.73
N VAL A 428 -25.69 16.89 2.13
CA VAL A 428 -25.17 17.94 1.24
C VAL A 428 -24.10 17.43 0.26
N ARG A 429 -23.51 16.25 0.52
CA ARG A 429 -22.53 15.60 -0.36
C ARG A 429 -23.18 14.64 -1.35
N ASN A 430 -24.46 14.32 -1.23
CA ASN A 430 -25.15 13.41 -2.14
C ASN A 430 -25.08 13.97 -3.58
N PRO A 431 -24.47 13.26 -4.54
CA PRO A 431 -24.35 13.77 -5.91
C PRO A 431 -25.69 13.71 -6.67
N ASN A 432 -26.72 13.08 -6.10
CA ASN A 432 -28.01 12.86 -6.75
C ASN A 432 -29.10 13.74 -6.13
N HIS A 433 -29.67 14.64 -6.94
CA HIS A 433 -30.83 15.47 -6.57
C HIS A 433 -31.92 15.37 -7.64
N PRO A 434 -33.04 14.64 -7.40
CA PRO A 434 -33.37 13.91 -6.15
C PRO A 434 -32.48 12.67 -5.93
N PRO A 435 -32.41 12.15 -4.68
CA PRO A 435 -31.64 10.93 -4.40
C PRO A 435 -32.06 9.74 -5.28
N GLN A 436 -31.08 8.92 -5.65
CA GLN A 436 -31.25 7.74 -6.50
C GLN A 436 -30.66 6.50 -5.81
N ARG A 437 -31.03 5.30 -6.26
CA ARG A 437 -30.45 4.05 -5.72
C ARG A 437 -28.97 3.99 -6.12
N VAL A 438 -28.09 3.76 -5.15
CA VAL A 438 -26.64 3.70 -5.37
C VAL A 438 -26.12 2.31 -5.01
N LYS A 439 -25.22 1.77 -5.84
CA LYS A 439 -24.59 0.45 -5.66
C LYS A 439 -23.07 0.60 -5.64
N ALA A 440 -22.37 -0.50 -5.39
CA ALA A 440 -20.92 -0.53 -5.51
C ALA A 440 -20.44 -0.14 -6.92
N GLY A 441 -19.35 0.63 -7.01
CA GLY A 441 -18.72 0.96 -8.28
C GLY A 441 -17.58 1.98 -8.16
N ASN A 442 -16.84 2.16 -9.25
CA ASN A 442 -15.60 2.93 -9.27
C ASN A 442 -15.80 4.43 -9.49
N ARG A 443 -17.02 4.89 -9.83
CA ARG A 443 -17.27 6.32 -9.95
C ARG A 443 -17.48 6.91 -8.56
N SER A 444 -17.09 8.16 -8.38
CA SER A 444 -17.39 8.92 -7.15
C SER A 444 -18.89 9.00 -6.85
N SER A 445 -19.77 8.81 -7.85
CA SER A 445 -21.23 8.74 -7.70
C SER A 445 -21.80 7.34 -7.42
N ASP A 446 -20.99 6.30 -7.56
CA ASP A 446 -21.24 4.97 -7.00
C ASP A 446 -20.71 4.93 -5.55
N GLU A 447 -20.71 3.77 -4.88
CA GLU A 447 -20.12 3.65 -3.54
C GLU A 447 -19.05 2.55 -3.39
N MET A 448 -18.24 2.67 -2.34
CA MET A 448 -17.26 1.69 -1.88
C MET A 448 -17.19 1.69 -0.36
N GLY A 449 -16.75 0.57 0.24
CA GLY A 449 -16.54 0.48 1.67
C GLY A 449 -15.30 -0.33 2.01
N HIS A 450 -14.12 0.32 1.98
CA HIS A 450 -12.85 -0.35 2.23
C HIS A 450 -12.16 0.19 3.48
N LEU A 451 -11.77 -0.73 4.36
CA LEU A 451 -10.88 -0.45 5.48
C LEU A 451 -9.57 -1.19 5.26
N TRP A 452 -8.54 -0.46 4.86
CA TRP A 452 -7.19 -0.98 4.69
C TRP A 452 -6.36 -0.80 5.95
N LEU A 453 -5.59 -1.82 6.31
CA LEU A 453 -4.69 -1.84 7.46
C LEU A 453 -3.31 -2.28 7.00
N GLN A 454 -2.28 -1.48 7.26
CA GLN A 454 -0.91 -1.95 7.15
C GLN A 454 -0.56 -2.65 8.45
N VAL A 455 -0.32 -3.95 8.39
CA VAL A 455 -0.01 -4.79 9.54
C VAL A 455 1.37 -5.40 9.44
N LEU A 456 1.99 -5.64 10.58
CA LEU A 456 3.24 -6.37 10.71
C LEU A 456 3.00 -7.63 11.55
N PRO A 457 2.88 -8.81 10.92
CA PRO A 457 2.68 -10.04 11.68
C PRO A 457 3.93 -10.39 12.49
N LYS A 458 3.72 -10.89 13.71
CA LYS A 458 4.76 -11.32 14.64
C LYS A 458 4.97 -12.82 14.52
N GLY A 459 6.22 -13.26 14.70
CA GLY A 459 6.58 -14.68 14.66
C GLY A 459 8.00 -14.89 14.14
N GLY A 460 8.34 -16.16 13.88
CA GLY A 460 9.61 -16.55 13.26
C GLY A 460 9.65 -16.25 11.76
N ALA A 461 9.57 -17.29 10.92
CA ALA A 461 9.48 -17.15 9.46
C ALA A 461 8.34 -16.20 9.04
N ASP A 462 8.42 -15.65 7.82
CA ASP A 462 7.43 -14.73 7.25
C ASP A 462 5.99 -15.23 7.43
N GLN A 463 5.24 -14.58 8.31
CA GLN A 463 3.87 -14.94 8.68
C GLN A 463 2.82 -14.31 7.76
N ARG A 464 3.19 -13.47 6.78
CA ARG A 464 2.26 -12.87 5.82
C ARG A 464 1.46 -13.94 5.06
N ILE A 465 2.05 -15.12 4.85
CA ILE A 465 1.39 -16.25 4.20
C ILE A 465 0.14 -16.74 4.96
N VAL A 466 0.17 -16.70 6.30
CA VAL A 466 -0.97 -17.09 7.15
C VAL A 466 -2.07 -16.04 7.10
N LEU A 467 -1.67 -14.77 7.07
CA LEU A 467 -2.60 -13.66 6.91
C LEU A 467 -3.32 -13.73 5.54
N GLN A 468 -2.56 -13.96 4.46
CA GLN A 468 -3.10 -14.10 3.11
C GLN A 468 -4.08 -15.27 3.01
N GLU A 469 -3.75 -16.44 3.57
CA GLU A 469 -4.68 -17.59 3.55
C GLU A 469 -6.02 -17.20 4.17
N THR A 470 -5.98 -16.57 5.36
CA THR A 470 -7.17 -16.15 6.10
C THR A 470 -7.98 -15.11 5.31
N LEU A 471 -7.28 -14.15 4.70
CA LEU A 471 -7.89 -13.08 3.91
C LEU A 471 -8.59 -13.63 2.67
N MET A 472 -7.93 -14.50 1.90
CA MET A 472 -8.52 -15.07 0.69
C MET A 472 -9.69 -15.99 0.99
N ARG A 473 -9.66 -16.74 2.11
CA ARG A 473 -10.81 -17.54 2.57
C ARG A 473 -12.00 -16.67 2.94
N ALA A 474 -11.78 -15.59 3.69
CA ALA A 474 -12.83 -14.63 4.03
C ALA A 474 -13.41 -13.98 2.76
N ARG A 475 -12.55 -13.60 1.81
CA ARG A 475 -12.96 -13.03 0.52
C ARG A 475 -13.82 -13.99 -0.30
N LEU A 476 -13.44 -15.27 -0.40
CA LEU A 476 -14.24 -16.28 -1.11
C LEU A 476 -15.58 -16.60 -0.42
N GLY A 477 -15.70 -16.35 0.89
CA GLY A 477 -16.99 -16.42 1.58
C GLY A 477 -17.98 -15.35 1.08
N LYS A 478 -17.48 -14.16 0.72
CA LYS A 478 -18.28 -13.05 0.16
C LYS A 478 -18.43 -13.15 -1.35
N TYR A 479 -17.37 -13.56 -2.04
CA TYR A 479 -17.28 -13.61 -3.50
C TYR A 479 -16.79 -14.99 -3.98
N PRO A 480 -17.69 -16.00 -4.05
CA PRO A 480 -17.31 -17.37 -4.39
C PRO A 480 -16.69 -17.54 -5.79
N ASN A 481 -16.88 -16.58 -6.69
CA ASN A 481 -16.37 -16.61 -8.06
C ASN A 481 -15.25 -15.57 -8.28
N ASP A 482 -14.52 -15.17 -7.23
CA ASP A 482 -13.38 -14.26 -7.37
C ASP A 482 -12.13 -15.01 -7.85
N PHE A 483 -11.71 -14.69 -9.09
CA PHE A 483 -10.51 -15.26 -9.71
C PHE A 483 -9.26 -15.05 -8.86
N SER A 484 -9.02 -13.80 -8.43
CA SER A 484 -7.78 -13.41 -7.75
C SER A 484 -7.72 -14.06 -6.38
N ALA A 485 -8.85 -14.15 -5.67
CA ALA A 485 -8.93 -14.82 -4.38
C ALA A 485 -8.66 -16.32 -4.50
N HIS A 486 -9.24 -17.00 -5.50
CA HIS A 486 -8.93 -18.41 -5.76
C HIS A 486 -7.47 -18.64 -6.16
N PHE A 487 -6.93 -17.85 -7.08
CA PHE A 487 -5.55 -17.98 -7.53
C PHE A 487 -4.56 -17.75 -6.38
N ASN A 488 -4.76 -16.69 -5.60
CA ASN A 488 -3.90 -16.36 -4.47
C ASN A 488 -4.00 -17.40 -3.35
N LEU A 489 -5.21 -17.91 -3.04
CA LEU A 489 -5.38 -18.98 -2.07
C LEU A 489 -4.69 -20.26 -2.55
N ALA A 490 -4.79 -20.62 -3.82
CA ALA A 490 -4.11 -21.77 -4.40
C ALA A 490 -2.59 -21.65 -4.28
N SER A 491 -2.02 -20.49 -4.62
CA SER A 491 -0.58 -20.20 -4.47
C SER A 491 -0.11 -20.35 -3.03
N VAL A 492 -0.88 -19.80 -2.08
CA VAL A 492 -0.62 -19.94 -0.65
C VAL A 492 -0.64 -21.41 -0.21
N LEU A 493 -1.68 -22.14 -0.58
CA LEU A 493 -1.82 -23.57 -0.24
C LEU A 493 -0.68 -24.41 -0.80
N GLN A 494 -0.31 -24.18 -2.06
CA GLN A 494 0.81 -24.87 -2.71
C GLN A 494 2.12 -24.59 -1.98
N SER A 495 2.40 -23.34 -1.63
CA SER A 495 3.62 -22.97 -0.88
C SER A 495 3.72 -23.65 0.49
N ARG A 496 2.57 -24.02 1.08
CA ARG A 496 2.46 -24.75 2.34
C ARG A 496 2.42 -26.27 2.17
N GLY A 497 2.70 -26.78 0.97
CA GLY A 497 2.71 -28.22 0.66
C GLY A 497 1.33 -28.85 0.50
N ARG A 498 0.26 -28.05 0.41
CA ARG A 498 -1.13 -28.50 0.25
C ARG A 498 -1.53 -28.52 -1.23
N ALA A 499 -0.70 -29.17 -2.06
CA ALA A 499 -0.82 -29.14 -3.52
C ALA A 499 -2.19 -29.62 -4.04
N ARG A 500 -2.78 -30.65 -3.42
CA ARG A 500 -4.13 -31.14 -3.81
C ARG A 500 -5.21 -30.08 -3.61
N GLU A 501 -5.20 -29.36 -2.51
CA GLU A 501 -6.16 -28.27 -2.27
C GLU A 501 -5.88 -27.07 -3.18
N ALA A 502 -4.61 -26.80 -3.48
CA ALA A 502 -4.24 -25.76 -4.44
C ALA A 502 -4.78 -26.04 -5.85
N ILE A 503 -4.73 -27.30 -6.31
CA ILE A 503 -5.28 -27.71 -7.62
C ILE A 503 -6.78 -27.36 -7.72
N GLU A 504 -7.56 -27.63 -6.68
CA GLU A 504 -8.99 -27.31 -6.68
C GLU A 504 -9.24 -25.81 -6.82
N HIS A 505 -8.50 -24.97 -6.09
CA HIS A 505 -8.63 -23.52 -6.20
C HIS A 505 -8.06 -22.96 -7.51
N TYR A 506 -6.99 -23.53 -8.08
CA TYR A 506 -6.54 -23.14 -9.41
C TYR A 506 -7.56 -23.49 -10.49
N ARG A 507 -8.21 -24.66 -10.40
CA ARG A 507 -9.32 -25.03 -11.29
C ARG A 507 -10.51 -24.08 -11.13
N ALA A 508 -10.86 -23.71 -9.90
CA ALA A 508 -11.92 -22.73 -9.63
C ALA A 508 -11.60 -21.35 -10.22
N ALA A 509 -10.37 -20.85 -10.06
CA ALA A 509 -9.93 -19.62 -10.72
C ALA A 509 -10.07 -19.72 -12.25
N LEU A 510 -9.60 -20.82 -12.85
CA LEU A 510 -9.66 -21.04 -14.29
C LEU A 510 -11.08 -21.23 -14.84
N ALA A 511 -12.04 -21.63 -13.99
CA ALA A 511 -13.46 -21.67 -14.32
C ALA A 511 -14.06 -20.26 -14.44
N VAL A 512 -13.54 -19.29 -13.69
CA VAL A 512 -13.95 -17.87 -13.79
C VAL A 512 -13.38 -17.24 -15.06
N ARG A 513 -12.07 -17.38 -15.29
CA ARG A 513 -11.42 -16.91 -16.53
C ARG A 513 -10.17 -17.70 -16.87
N SER A 514 -9.95 -17.92 -18.16
CA SER A 514 -8.69 -18.47 -18.66
C SER A 514 -7.54 -17.48 -18.45
N ASN A 515 -6.43 -17.95 -17.90
CA ASN A 515 -5.24 -17.13 -17.68
C ASN A 515 -3.97 -17.98 -17.78
N ALA A 516 -2.96 -17.48 -18.49
CA ALA A 516 -1.72 -18.23 -18.76
C ALA A 516 -0.92 -18.54 -17.48
N LEU A 517 -0.79 -17.57 -16.57
CA LEU A 517 -0.11 -17.74 -15.28
C LEU A 517 -0.83 -18.76 -14.38
N ALA A 518 -2.16 -18.70 -14.30
CA ALA A 518 -2.95 -19.67 -13.55
C ALA A 518 -2.86 -21.10 -14.13
N LEU A 519 -2.85 -21.24 -15.46
CA LEU A 519 -2.62 -22.53 -16.12
C LEU A 519 -1.23 -23.09 -15.84
N ASN A 520 -0.19 -22.25 -15.90
CA ASN A 520 1.16 -22.67 -15.55
C ASN A 520 1.26 -23.08 -14.07
N SER A 521 0.67 -22.31 -13.16
CA SER A 521 0.70 -22.60 -11.72
C SER A 521 -0.07 -23.89 -11.39
N LEU A 522 -1.23 -24.12 -12.03
CA LEU A 522 -1.95 -25.40 -11.97
C LEU A 522 -1.06 -26.54 -12.48
N GLY A 523 -0.41 -26.37 -13.62
CA GLY A 523 0.53 -27.35 -14.17
C GLY A 523 1.62 -27.71 -13.17
N THR A 524 2.15 -26.73 -12.45
CA THR A 524 3.18 -27.00 -11.44
C THR A 524 2.62 -27.75 -10.23
N ALA A 525 1.44 -27.37 -9.73
CA ALA A 525 0.78 -28.07 -8.64
C ALA A 525 0.47 -29.53 -9.02
N LEU A 526 0.09 -29.79 -10.27
CA LEU A 526 -0.13 -31.14 -10.81
C LEU A 526 1.17 -31.96 -10.86
N GLN A 527 2.31 -31.36 -11.21
CA GLN A 527 3.61 -32.05 -11.17
C GLN A 527 4.02 -32.45 -9.76
N GLU A 528 3.69 -31.65 -8.74
CA GLU A 528 3.98 -31.96 -7.33
C GLU A 528 3.21 -33.19 -6.81
N VAL A 529 2.11 -33.55 -7.49
CA VAL A 529 1.32 -34.75 -7.21
C VAL A 529 1.46 -35.81 -8.31
N ASP A 530 2.54 -35.76 -9.08
CA ASP A 530 2.93 -36.70 -10.14
C ASP A 530 1.92 -36.83 -11.31
N GLN A 531 1.03 -35.85 -11.51
CA GLN A 531 0.07 -35.81 -12.62
C GLN A 531 0.68 -35.13 -13.87
N PHE A 532 1.72 -35.75 -14.44
CA PHE A 532 2.54 -35.15 -15.49
C PHE A 532 1.81 -34.86 -16.81
N GLU A 533 0.87 -35.72 -17.24
CA GLU A 533 0.12 -35.52 -18.48
C GLU A 533 -0.84 -34.33 -18.39
N GLU A 534 -1.57 -34.21 -17.27
CA GLU A 534 -2.43 -33.06 -17.02
C GLU A 534 -1.60 -31.77 -16.90
N ALA A 535 -0.44 -31.83 -16.26
CA ALA A 535 0.48 -30.71 -16.19
C ALA A 535 0.93 -30.25 -17.59
N ALA A 536 1.35 -31.19 -18.45
CA ALA A 536 1.74 -30.89 -19.82
C ALA A 536 0.58 -30.27 -20.62
N ALA A 537 -0.65 -30.74 -20.41
CA ALA A 537 -1.83 -30.15 -21.04
C ALA A 537 -2.08 -28.70 -20.58
N CYS A 538 -1.88 -28.41 -19.29
CA CYS A 538 -2.00 -27.06 -18.74
C CYS A 538 -0.95 -26.11 -19.34
N TYR A 539 0.33 -26.53 -19.42
CA TYR A 539 1.36 -25.70 -20.02
C TYR A 539 1.12 -25.43 -21.51
N ARG A 540 0.68 -26.44 -22.28
CA ARG A 540 0.31 -26.24 -23.69
C ARG A 540 -0.87 -25.28 -23.84
N LYS A 541 -1.85 -25.32 -22.93
CA LYS A 541 -2.94 -24.32 -22.89
C LYS A 541 -2.39 -22.92 -22.58
N ALA A 542 -1.47 -22.80 -21.62
CA ALA A 542 -0.84 -21.52 -21.29
C ALA A 542 -0.12 -20.93 -22.51
N LEU A 543 0.64 -21.73 -23.26
CA LEU A 543 1.32 -21.30 -24.49
C LEU A 543 0.38 -20.98 -25.65
N ARG A 544 -0.83 -21.55 -25.69
CA ARG A 544 -1.85 -21.12 -26.66
C ARG A 544 -2.40 -19.74 -26.34
N LEU A 545 -2.49 -19.38 -25.05
CA LEU A 545 -2.92 -18.04 -24.63
C LEU A 545 -1.79 -17.02 -24.74
N ARG A 546 -0.56 -17.43 -24.43
CA ARG A 546 0.63 -16.58 -24.43
C ARG A 546 1.82 -17.37 -25.00
N PRO A 547 2.05 -17.32 -26.32
CA PRO A 547 3.10 -18.09 -26.99
C PRO A 547 4.52 -17.79 -26.53
N ASP A 548 4.77 -16.61 -25.97
CA ASP A 548 6.06 -16.17 -25.43
C ASP A 548 6.20 -16.45 -23.92
N TYR A 549 5.27 -17.17 -23.30
CA TYR A 549 5.28 -17.37 -21.85
C TYR A 549 6.44 -18.26 -21.41
N THR A 550 7.50 -17.61 -20.92
CA THR A 550 8.80 -18.23 -20.68
C THR A 550 8.76 -19.39 -19.68
N ASP A 551 8.00 -19.26 -18.58
CA ASP A 551 7.91 -20.32 -17.57
C ASP A 551 7.18 -21.57 -18.07
N ALA A 552 6.17 -21.41 -18.92
CA ALA A 552 5.50 -22.55 -19.54
C ALA A 552 6.43 -23.27 -20.54
N HIS A 553 7.26 -22.55 -21.30
CA HIS A 553 8.31 -23.16 -22.11
C HIS A 553 9.30 -23.96 -21.26
N TYR A 554 9.81 -23.36 -20.18
CA TYR A 554 10.74 -24.02 -19.26
C TYR A 554 10.15 -25.31 -18.66
N ASN A 555 8.93 -25.24 -18.14
CA ASN A 555 8.27 -26.37 -17.51
C ASN A 555 7.95 -27.51 -18.49
N ILE A 556 7.58 -27.21 -19.75
CA ILE A 556 7.45 -28.23 -20.80
C ILE A 556 8.80 -28.85 -21.13
N GLY A 557 9.86 -28.04 -21.25
CA GLY A 557 11.23 -28.53 -21.50
C GLY A 557 11.68 -29.56 -20.45
N LEU A 558 11.43 -29.28 -19.17
CA LEU A 558 11.71 -30.21 -18.07
C LEU A 558 10.90 -31.52 -18.18
N LEU A 559 9.61 -31.44 -18.49
CA LEU A 559 8.77 -32.63 -18.69
C LEU A 559 9.23 -33.48 -19.88
N LEU A 560 9.63 -32.84 -20.98
CA LEU A 560 10.15 -33.52 -22.16
C LEU A 560 11.49 -34.21 -21.87
N LEU A 561 12.39 -33.57 -21.12
CA LEU A 561 13.63 -34.21 -20.67
C LEU A 561 13.34 -35.45 -19.79
N ARG A 562 12.35 -35.36 -18.90
CA ARG A 562 11.91 -36.50 -18.09
C ARG A 562 11.37 -37.65 -18.92
N ALA A 563 10.66 -37.33 -20.00
CA ALA A 563 10.17 -38.30 -20.97
C ALA A 563 11.24 -38.76 -21.98
N HIS A 564 12.52 -38.40 -21.80
CA HIS A 564 13.63 -38.68 -22.71
C HIS A 564 13.45 -38.11 -24.14
N GLN A 565 12.60 -37.10 -24.31
CA GLN A 565 12.34 -36.41 -25.58
C GLN A 565 13.23 -35.16 -25.71
N SER A 566 14.56 -35.35 -25.63
CA SER A 566 15.52 -34.24 -25.56
C SER A 566 15.55 -33.36 -26.80
N GLU A 567 15.28 -33.88 -27.99
CA GLU A 567 15.18 -33.08 -29.23
C GLU A 567 14.08 -32.00 -29.12
N ARG A 568 12.89 -32.38 -28.65
CA ARG A 568 11.79 -31.44 -28.43
C ARG A 568 12.06 -30.49 -27.27
N ALA A 569 12.78 -30.95 -26.25
CA ALA A 569 13.13 -30.11 -25.10
C ALA A 569 14.07 -28.96 -25.49
N ILE A 570 15.02 -29.19 -26.41
CA ILE A 570 15.94 -28.15 -26.93
C ILE A 570 15.15 -26.95 -27.44
N ALA A 571 14.15 -27.16 -28.30
CA ALA A 571 13.36 -26.07 -28.87
C ALA A 571 12.66 -25.22 -27.80
N HIS A 572 12.19 -25.83 -26.71
CA HIS A 572 11.59 -25.09 -25.60
C HIS A 572 12.64 -24.31 -24.79
N PHE A 573 13.77 -24.92 -24.45
CA PHE A 573 14.83 -24.23 -23.69
C PHE A 573 15.52 -23.11 -24.48
N GLU A 574 15.61 -23.22 -25.81
CA GLU A 574 16.09 -22.13 -26.66
C GLU A 574 15.20 -20.89 -26.56
N GLN A 575 13.88 -21.05 -26.47
CA GLN A 575 12.96 -19.93 -26.22
C GLN A 575 13.23 -19.30 -24.84
N VAL A 576 13.50 -20.13 -23.82
CA VAL A 576 13.81 -19.65 -22.47
C VAL A 576 15.11 -18.86 -22.44
N VAL A 577 16.18 -19.38 -23.04
CA VAL A 577 17.49 -18.70 -23.08
C VAL A 577 17.41 -17.42 -23.92
N ARG A 578 16.60 -17.37 -24.98
CA ARG A 578 16.37 -16.13 -25.73
C ARG A 578 15.69 -15.06 -24.88
N ALA A 579 14.66 -15.43 -24.13
CA ALA A 579 13.92 -14.51 -23.28
C ALA A 579 14.71 -14.11 -22.01
N ARG A 580 15.50 -15.04 -21.45
CA ARG A 580 16.27 -14.87 -20.22
C ARG A 580 17.73 -15.30 -20.44
N PRO A 581 18.55 -14.49 -21.14
CA PRO A 581 19.93 -14.84 -21.51
C PRO A 581 20.90 -14.90 -20.32
N TYR A 582 20.46 -14.47 -19.13
CA TYR A 582 21.24 -14.51 -17.88
C TYR A 582 20.67 -15.54 -16.89
N ASP A 583 19.97 -16.56 -17.40
CA ASP A 583 19.38 -17.62 -16.58
C ASP A 583 20.27 -18.87 -16.58
N ALA A 584 21.05 -19.03 -15.51
CA ALA A 584 22.03 -20.11 -15.41
C ALA A 584 21.39 -21.51 -15.46
N ASP A 585 20.22 -21.68 -14.83
CA ASP A 585 19.50 -22.96 -14.84
C ASP A 585 19.02 -23.29 -16.27
N ALA A 586 18.45 -22.32 -16.99
CA ALA A 586 18.03 -22.51 -18.37
C ALA A 586 19.21 -22.88 -19.30
N HIS A 587 20.37 -22.23 -19.12
CA HIS A 587 21.58 -22.62 -19.84
C HIS A 587 22.04 -24.04 -19.48
N ASN A 588 22.04 -24.41 -18.19
CA ASN A 588 22.37 -25.78 -17.78
C ASN A 588 21.40 -26.81 -18.41
N ASP A 589 20.10 -26.53 -18.44
CA ASP A 589 19.11 -27.49 -18.91
C ASP A 589 19.08 -27.61 -20.44
N LEU A 590 19.33 -26.51 -21.16
CA LEU A 590 19.59 -26.55 -22.60
C LEU A 590 20.85 -27.38 -22.92
N GLY A 591 21.95 -27.11 -22.21
CA GLY A 591 23.19 -27.89 -22.36
C GLY A 591 22.97 -29.37 -22.06
N SER A 592 22.15 -29.67 -21.06
CA SER A 592 21.76 -31.03 -20.69
C SER A 592 20.98 -31.73 -21.80
N ALA A 593 20.00 -31.04 -22.41
CA ALA A 593 19.23 -31.57 -23.53
C ALA A 593 20.12 -31.86 -24.75
N LEU A 594 21.04 -30.95 -25.07
CA LEU A 594 22.04 -31.09 -26.15
C LEU A 594 22.98 -32.28 -25.89
N PHE A 595 23.47 -32.43 -24.66
CA PHE A 595 24.36 -33.52 -24.29
C PHE A 595 23.68 -34.90 -24.45
N MET A 596 22.39 -35.01 -24.10
CA MET A 596 21.61 -36.23 -24.30
C MET A 596 21.43 -36.59 -25.78
N GLN A 597 21.44 -35.60 -26.68
CA GLN A 597 21.41 -35.78 -28.14
C GLN A 597 22.80 -36.04 -28.75
N GLY A 598 23.85 -36.15 -27.94
CA GLY A 598 25.22 -36.33 -28.42
C GLY A 598 25.88 -35.06 -28.97
N ARG A 599 25.22 -33.90 -28.89
CA ARG A 599 25.74 -32.57 -29.28
C ARG A 599 26.66 -32.01 -28.19
N VAL A 600 27.72 -32.76 -27.87
CA VAL A 600 28.58 -32.54 -26.69
C VAL A 600 29.28 -31.18 -26.69
N GLN A 601 29.76 -30.71 -27.84
CA GLN A 601 30.47 -29.43 -27.94
C GLN A 601 29.55 -28.23 -27.67
N GLU A 602 28.32 -28.27 -28.21
CA GLU A 602 27.32 -27.24 -27.97
C GLU A 602 26.85 -27.25 -26.51
N ALA A 603 26.66 -28.44 -25.93
CA ALA A 603 26.35 -28.58 -24.52
C ALA A 603 27.41 -27.90 -23.62
N ALA A 604 28.70 -28.11 -23.90
CA ALA A 604 29.79 -27.50 -23.15
C ALA A 604 29.77 -25.96 -23.19
N VAL A 605 29.37 -25.34 -24.32
CA VAL A 605 29.20 -23.88 -24.43
C VAL A 605 28.13 -23.38 -23.46
N HIS A 606 27.00 -24.08 -23.39
CA HIS A 606 25.91 -23.71 -22.49
C HIS A 606 26.27 -23.93 -21.02
N PHE A 607 26.95 -25.02 -20.66
CA PHE A 607 27.42 -25.22 -19.28
C PHE A 607 28.44 -24.15 -18.84
N ARG A 608 29.37 -23.77 -19.72
CA ARG A 608 30.31 -22.65 -19.43
C ARG A 608 29.57 -21.33 -19.27
N THR A 609 28.54 -21.08 -20.07
CA THR A 609 27.70 -19.88 -19.92
C THR A 609 26.96 -19.88 -18.59
N ALA A 610 26.36 -21.02 -18.19
CA ALA A 610 25.72 -21.16 -16.89
C ALA A 610 26.69 -20.87 -15.74
N LEU A 611 27.94 -21.35 -15.82
CA LEU A 611 28.99 -21.09 -14.81
C LEU A 611 29.52 -19.64 -14.85
N ARG A 612 29.50 -18.97 -16.01
CA ARG A 612 29.81 -17.55 -16.11
C ARG A 612 28.74 -16.69 -15.43
N ILE A 613 27.47 -17.09 -15.55
CA ILE A 613 26.34 -16.41 -14.90
C ILE A 613 26.31 -16.72 -13.40
N ASN A 614 26.48 -17.98 -13.02
CA ASN A 614 26.52 -18.45 -11.63
C ASN A 614 27.72 -19.41 -11.43
N PRO A 615 28.87 -18.90 -10.95
CA PRO A 615 30.06 -19.71 -10.70
C PRO A 615 29.84 -20.89 -9.73
N GLU A 616 28.86 -20.77 -8.83
CA GLU A 616 28.52 -21.80 -7.82
C GLU A 616 27.48 -22.82 -8.31
N HIS A 617 27.13 -22.80 -9.60
CA HIS A 617 26.14 -23.73 -10.15
C HIS A 617 26.70 -25.16 -10.26
N GLN A 618 26.48 -25.96 -9.22
CA GLN A 618 27.05 -27.30 -9.08
C GLN A 618 26.70 -28.25 -10.25
N ASN A 619 25.43 -28.30 -10.69
CA ASN A 619 25.04 -29.19 -11.80
C ASN A 619 25.75 -28.82 -13.11
N ALA A 620 25.83 -27.54 -13.47
CA ALA A 620 26.56 -27.08 -14.64
C ALA A 620 28.05 -27.44 -14.57
N ARG A 621 28.66 -27.35 -13.38
CA ARG A 621 30.06 -27.75 -13.15
C ARG A 621 30.27 -29.24 -13.39
N ASP A 622 29.39 -30.08 -12.86
CA ASP A 622 29.48 -31.53 -13.03
C ASP A 622 29.16 -31.95 -14.49
N ASN A 623 28.16 -31.33 -15.10
CA ASN A 623 27.78 -31.59 -16.49
C ASN A 623 28.85 -31.14 -17.49
N LEU A 624 29.56 -30.04 -17.23
CA LEU A 624 30.71 -29.61 -18.04
C LEU A 624 31.84 -30.65 -18.00
N ARG A 625 32.20 -31.15 -16.81
CA ARG A 625 33.22 -32.20 -16.68
C ARG A 625 32.85 -33.45 -17.47
N LEU A 626 31.58 -33.86 -17.42
CA LEU A 626 31.09 -35.01 -18.19
C LEU A 626 31.17 -34.76 -19.70
N ALA A 627 30.82 -33.55 -20.15
CA ALA A 627 30.93 -33.16 -21.56
C ALA A 627 32.39 -33.20 -22.04
N GLU A 628 33.32 -32.67 -21.24
CA GLU A 628 34.75 -32.64 -21.57
C GLU A 628 35.40 -34.02 -21.54
N GLN A 629 34.90 -34.96 -20.73
CA GLN A 629 35.35 -36.36 -20.73
C GLN A 629 34.85 -37.14 -21.95
N ARG A 630 33.63 -36.86 -22.42
CA ARG A 630 33.01 -37.56 -23.56
C ARG A 630 33.43 -36.98 -24.93
N GLY A 631 33.95 -35.76 -24.94
CA GLY A 631 34.50 -35.11 -26.13
C GLY A 631 35.98 -35.40 -26.41
N ARG A 632 36.65 -36.16 -25.54
CA ARG A 632 37.94 -36.81 -25.79
C ARG A 632 37.71 -38.22 -26.28
#